data_AF-M5C3R9-F1
#
_entry.id   AF-M5C3R9-F1
#
_cell.length_a   1.000
_cell.length_b   1.000
_cell.length_c   1.000
_cell.angle_alpha   90.00
_cell.angle_beta   90.00
_cell.angle_gamma   90.00
#
_symmetry.space_group_name_H-M   'P 1'
#
loop_
_entity.id
_entity.type
_entity.pdbx_description
1 polymer ?
#
loop_
_entity_poly.entity_id
_entity_poly.type
_entity_poly.pdbx_seq_one_letter_code
_entity_poly.pdbx_strand_id
1 'polypeptide(L)'
;MGGIRLKNIGQSLFAVEYLTTLYINHNQLTSIPPEISRLRHLVLLDISSNQLISLPPELGMLSSLRELHAFDNRLETIPPEFGTLHQLEMLGVEGNPLQPSLRAILQKDGTPALIAYLRDSCPVPAPPPERQWRVLLPDDPEPGTETFSVLCYNILCEKYATSTMYGYTPSWALNWAYRKELILAEIQNYGADFICLQEVDVAQYEDYFLKKLGEAGYSGVFSPKSRKSA
;
A
#
# COMPACT_ATOMS: atom_id res chain seq x y z
N MET A 1 -24.15 12.94 -14.03
CA MET A 1 -24.60 14.09 -14.85
C MET A 1 -23.56 14.29 -15.94
N GLY A 2 -23.76 13.72 -17.12
CA GLY A 2 -22.87 13.96 -18.25
C GLY A 2 -23.42 15.03 -19.18
N GLY A 3 -22.55 15.72 -19.92
CA GLY A 3 -22.98 16.57 -21.04
C GLY A 3 -23.25 18.04 -20.73
N ILE A 4 -22.93 18.53 -19.53
CA ILE A 4 -23.17 19.95 -19.14
C ILE A 4 -21.95 20.86 -19.35
N ARG A 5 -20.89 20.37 -20.03
CA ARG A 5 -19.67 21.12 -20.36
C ARG A 5 -18.94 21.69 -19.14
N LEU A 6 -18.93 20.93 -18.02
CA LEU A 6 -18.17 21.32 -16.84
C LEU A 6 -16.68 21.43 -17.16
N LYS A 7 -16.04 22.50 -16.70
CA LYS A 7 -14.59 22.68 -16.78
C LYS A 7 -13.87 22.39 -15.47
N ASN A 8 -14.59 22.49 -14.35
CA ASN A 8 -14.06 22.27 -13.01
C ASN A 8 -15.08 21.49 -12.17
N ILE A 9 -14.58 20.80 -11.15
CA ILE A 9 -15.38 20.10 -10.14
C ILE A 9 -15.37 20.94 -8.86
N GLY A 10 -16.54 21.19 -8.27
CA GLY A 10 -16.64 21.91 -7.00
C GLY A 10 -16.10 21.07 -5.83
N GLN A 11 -15.33 21.69 -4.94
CA GLN A 11 -14.69 21.00 -3.81
C GLN A 11 -15.69 20.33 -2.86
N SER A 12 -16.93 20.83 -2.79
CA SER A 12 -18.00 20.25 -1.97
C SER A 12 -18.35 18.82 -2.34
N LEU A 13 -18.09 18.37 -3.59
CA LEU A 13 -18.28 16.99 -3.99
C LEU A 13 -17.43 16.03 -3.15
N PHE A 14 -16.19 16.43 -2.85
CA PHE A 14 -15.23 15.60 -2.11
C PHE A 14 -15.52 15.54 -0.61
N ALA A 15 -16.52 16.29 -0.12
CA ALA A 15 -17.03 16.17 1.24
C ALA A 15 -18.06 15.04 1.38
N VAL A 16 -18.56 14.48 0.28
CA VAL A 16 -19.53 13.39 0.26
C VAL A 16 -18.79 12.03 0.30
N GLU A 17 -18.14 11.74 1.42
CA GLU A 17 -17.21 10.59 1.54
C GLU A 17 -17.87 9.22 1.33
N TYR A 18 -19.19 9.13 1.54
CA TYR A 18 -19.98 7.92 1.35
C TYR A 18 -20.35 7.63 -0.12
N LEU A 19 -19.87 8.44 -1.07
CA LEU A 19 -20.17 8.27 -2.49
C LEU A 19 -19.53 6.97 -3.01
N THR A 20 -20.34 6.09 -3.57
CA THR A 20 -19.89 4.81 -4.17
C THR A 20 -19.74 4.87 -5.68
N THR A 21 -20.40 5.83 -6.32
CA THR A 21 -20.47 5.92 -7.78
C THR A 21 -20.44 7.38 -8.21
N LEU A 22 -19.55 7.72 -9.14
CA LEU A 22 -19.37 9.08 -9.62
C LEU A 22 -19.26 9.13 -11.14
N TYR A 23 -20.26 9.76 -11.77
CA TYR A 23 -20.31 9.98 -13.22
C TYR A 23 -20.07 11.46 -13.56
N ILE A 24 -18.91 11.75 -14.15
CA ILE A 24 -18.50 13.07 -14.65
C ILE A 24 -18.09 12.98 -16.14
N ASN A 25 -18.58 11.97 -16.83
CA ASN A 25 -18.36 11.77 -18.26
C ASN A 25 -18.98 12.88 -19.14
N HIS A 26 -18.49 13.03 -20.38
CA HIS A 26 -18.96 14.03 -21.35
C HIS A 26 -18.91 15.47 -20.84
N ASN A 27 -17.77 15.89 -20.29
CA ASN A 27 -17.53 17.25 -19.84
C ASN A 27 -16.29 17.84 -20.54
N GLN A 28 -15.79 18.97 -20.06
CA GLN A 28 -14.61 19.66 -20.58
C GLN A 28 -13.52 19.76 -19.49
N LEU A 29 -13.45 18.76 -18.61
CA LEU A 29 -12.45 18.74 -17.54
C LEU A 29 -11.06 18.54 -18.14
N THR A 30 -10.12 19.38 -17.74
CA THR A 30 -8.70 19.25 -18.12
C THR A 30 -7.87 18.55 -17.06
N SER A 31 -8.36 18.50 -15.82
CA SER A 31 -7.75 17.78 -14.70
C SER A 31 -8.81 17.28 -13.72
N ILE A 32 -8.43 16.28 -12.91
CA ILE A 32 -9.15 15.86 -11.71
C ILE A 32 -8.34 16.35 -10.51
N PRO A 33 -8.97 17.01 -9.52
CA PRO A 33 -8.26 17.51 -8.35
C PRO A 33 -7.86 16.36 -7.40
N PRO A 34 -6.73 16.47 -6.69
CA PRO A 34 -6.19 15.41 -5.82
C PRO A 34 -7.11 15.05 -4.64
N GLU A 35 -8.04 15.94 -4.27
CA GLU A 35 -9.08 15.72 -3.26
C GLU A 35 -10.03 14.57 -3.59
N ILE A 36 -10.01 14.05 -4.82
CA ILE A 36 -10.71 12.81 -5.20
C ILE A 36 -10.37 11.63 -4.26
N SER A 37 -9.15 11.61 -3.70
CA SER A 37 -8.70 10.62 -2.70
C SER A 37 -9.54 10.54 -1.42
N ARG A 38 -10.36 11.57 -1.14
CA ARG A 38 -11.31 11.55 -0.01
C ARG A 38 -12.46 10.58 -0.22
N LEU A 39 -12.81 10.27 -1.47
CA LEU A 39 -13.92 9.39 -1.82
C LEU A 39 -13.55 7.91 -1.68
N ARG A 40 -13.06 7.49 -0.51
CA ARG A 40 -12.48 6.13 -0.30
C ARG A 40 -13.45 4.98 -0.55
N HIS A 41 -14.76 5.25 -0.51
CA HIS A 41 -15.81 4.27 -0.76
C HIS A 41 -16.23 4.17 -2.24
N LEU A 42 -15.57 4.92 -3.13
CA LEU A 42 -15.87 4.91 -4.56
C LEU A 42 -15.55 3.54 -5.16
N VAL A 43 -16.55 2.95 -5.80
CA VAL A 43 -16.48 1.64 -6.49
C VAL A 43 -16.42 1.84 -8.00
N LEU A 44 -17.16 2.83 -8.52
CA LEU A 44 -17.18 3.17 -9.94
C LEU A 44 -16.93 4.66 -10.14
N LEU A 45 -15.92 4.97 -10.96
CA LEU A 45 -15.63 6.33 -11.43
C LEU A 45 -15.68 6.36 -12.96
N ASP A 46 -16.52 7.22 -13.52
CA ASP A 46 -16.57 7.49 -14.95
C ASP A 46 -16.23 8.95 -15.25
N ILE A 47 -15.08 9.13 -15.89
CA ILE A 47 -14.50 10.41 -16.33
C ILE A 47 -14.29 10.42 -17.86
N SER A 48 -15.00 9.55 -18.57
CA SER A 48 -14.88 9.39 -20.03
C SER A 48 -15.29 10.64 -20.81
N SER A 49 -14.77 10.81 -22.02
CA SER A 49 -15.07 11.95 -22.91
C SER A 49 -14.86 13.31 -22.23
N ASN A 50 -13.66 13.52 -21.70
CA ASN A 50 -13.18 14.79 -21.15
C ASN A 50 -11.93 15.25 -21.93
N GLN A 51 -11.16 16.20 -21.38
CA GLN A 51 -9.91 16.72 -21.95
C GLN A 51 -8.73 16.46 -21.02
N LEU A 52 -8.77 15.38 -20.23
CA LEU A 52 -7.77 15.05 -19.24
C LEU A 52 -6.45 14.68 -19.92
N ILE A 53 -5.37 15.35 -19.53
CA ILE A 53 -4.01 15.08 -20.03
C ILE A 53 -3.29 14.08 -19.11
N SER A 54 -3.61 14.12 -17.83
CA SER A 54 -3.10 13.21 -16.81
C SER A 54 -4.17 12.93 -15.75
N LEU A 55 -3.94 11.88 -14.98
CA LEU A 55 -4.72 11.55 -13.79
C LEU A 55 -3.88 11.87 -12.54
N PRO A 56 -4.49 12.39 -11.46
CA PRO A 56 -3.76 12.63 -10.22
C PRO A 56 -3.30 11.30 -9.60
N PRO A 57 -2.06 11.22 -9.08
CA PRO A 57 -1.55 10.01 -8.41
C PRO A 57 -2.41 9.61 -7.19
N GLU A 58 -3.07 10.58 -6.56
CA GLU A 58 -3.96 10.39 -5.41
C GLU A 58 -5.19 9.50 -5.71
N LEU A 59 -5.53 9.29 -6.99
CA LEU A 59 -6.53 8.29 -7.37
C LEU A 59 -6.14 6.88 -6.92
N GLY A 60 -4.85 6.58 -6.78
CA GLY A 60 -4.38 5.31 -6.21
C GLY A 60 -4.89 5.03 -4.80
N MET A 61 -5.26 6.08 -4.05
CA MET A 61 -5.80 5.93 -2.69
C MET A 61 -7.22 5.35 -2.64
N LEU A 62 -7.89 5.22 -3.79
CA LEU A 62 -9.25 4.68 -3.88
C LEU A 62 -9.25 3.15 -3.86
N SER A 63 -8.86 2.55 -2.73
CA SER A 63 -8.66 1.11 -2.59
C SER A 63 -9.90 0.25 -2.86
N SER A 64 -11.11 0.83 -2.82
CA SER A 64 -12.39 0.16 -3.11
C SER A 64 -12.84 0.26 -4.57
N LEU A 65 -12.08 0.96 -5.42
CA LEU A 65 -12.43 1.19 -6.81
C LEU A 65 -12.31 -0.12 -7.61
N ARG A 66 -13.40 -0.49 -8.28
CA ARG A 66 -13.50 -1.69 -9.13
C ARG A 66 -13.55 -1.34 -10.61
N GLU A 67 -14.18 -0.22 -10.93
CA GLU A 67 -14.36 0.25 -12.30
C GLU A 67 -13.89 1.69 -12.44
N LEU A 68 -12.94 1.91 -13.37
CA LEU A 68 -12.49 3.23 -13.76
C LEU A 68 -12.64 3.37 -15.28
N HIS A 69 -13.57 4.22 -15.69
CA HIS A 69 -13.81 4.55 -17.10
C HIS A 69 -13.21 5.93 -17.40
N ALA A 70 -12.19 5.95 -18.25
CA ALA A 70 -11.45 7.14 -18.67
C ALA A 70 -11.28 7.17 -20.20
N PHE A 71 -12.28 6.67 -20.94
CA PHE A 71 -12.28 6.64 -22.40
C PHE A 71 -12.23 8.05 -22.99
N ASP A 72 -11.72 8.18 -24.22
CA ASP A 72 -11.75 9.42 -25.01
C ASP A 72 -11.26 10.66 -24.23
N ASN A 73 -10.05 10.56 -23.69
CA ASN A 73 -9.31 11.66 -23.08
C ASN A 73 -7.98 11.87 -23.83
N ARG A 74 -7.02 12.58 -23.23
CA ARG A 74 -5.67 12.81 -23.78
C ARG A 74 -4.59 12.24 -22.87
N LEU A 75 -4.89 11.12 -22.22
CA LEU A 75 -3.97 10.47 -21.28
C LEU A 75 -2.80 9.84 -22.02
N GLU A 76 -1.58 10.30 -21.76
CA GLU A 76 -0.36 9.70 -22.32
C GLU A 76 0.20 8.59 -21.41
N THR A 77 0.04 8.74 -20.10
CA THR A 77 0.58 7.84 -19.08
C THR A 77 -0.46 7.56 -18.00
N ILE A 78 -0.17 6.53 -17.19
CA ILE A 78 -0.92 6.21 -15.97
C ILE A 78 0.06 6.31 -14.79
N PRO A 79 -0.28 7.01 -13.71
CA PRO A 79 0.59 7.11 -12.54
C PRO A 79 0.93 5.74 -11.94
N PRO A 80 2.16 5.48 -11.51
CA PRO A 80 2.54 4.21 -10.88
C PRO A 80 1.74 3.91 -9.61
N GLU A 81 1.23 4.94 -8.93
CA GLU A 81 0.37 4.83 -7.75
C GLU A 81 -0.91 4.05 -8.00
N PHE A 82 -1.37 3.94 -9.26
CA PHE A 82 -2.51 3.09 -9.62
C PHE A 82 -2.24 1.61 -9.34
N GLY A 83 -0.97 1.19 -9.21
CA GLY A 83 -0.61 -0.15 -8.74
C GLY A 83 -1.19 -0.50 -7.36
N THR A 84 -1.59 0.49 -6.57
CA THR A 84 -2.26 0.28 -5.27
C THR A 84 -3.75 -0.10 -5.39
N LEU A 85 -4.36 0.12 -6.56
CA LEU A 85 -5.75 -0.22 -6.89
C LEU A 85 -5.93 -1.73 -7.17
N HIS A 86 -5.53 -2.54 -6.20
CA HIS A 86 -5.52 -4.00 -6.28
C HIS A 86 -6.92 -4.65 -6.41
N GLN A 87 -7.99 -3.89 -6.23
CA GLN A 87 -9.38 -4.32 -6.44
C GLN A 87 -9.95 -3.89 -7.80
N LEU A 88 -9.17 -3.19 -8.64
CA LEU A 88 -9.63 -2.70 -9.92
C LEU A 88 -9.78 -3.84 -10.93
N GLU A 89 -11.02 -4.09 -11.34
CA GLU A 89 -11.39 -5.16 -12.28
C GLU A 89 -11.38 -4.63 -13.72
N MET A 90 -11.82 -3.37 -13.91
CA MET A 90 -11.94 -2.75 -15.23
C MET A 90 -11.30 -1.35 -15.27
N LEU A 91 -10.35 -1.17 -16.19
CA LEU A 91 -9.76 0.11 -16.54
C LEU A 91 -10.03 0.41 -18.02
N GLY A 92 -10.98 1.30 -18.28
CA GLY A 92 -11.32 1.77 -19.61
C GLY A 92 -10.48 2.96 -20.02
N VAL A 93 -9.50 2.78 -20.90
CA VAL A 93 -8.60 3.87 -21.36
C VAL A 93 -8.48 3.95 -22.88
N GLU A 94 -9.37 3.30 -23.61
CA GLU A 94 -9.43 3.40 -25.07
C GLU A 94 -9.73 4.84 -25.52
N GLY A 95 -9.26 5.23 -26.71
CA GLY A 95 -9.41 6.61 -27.19
C GLY A 95 -8.39 7.60 -26.61
N ASN A 96 -7.40 7.13 -25.84
CA ASN A 96 -6.30 7.95 -25.31
C ASN A 96 -4.96 7.68 -26.06
N PRO A 97 -4.07 8.68 -26.17
CA PRO A 97 -2.72 8.53 -26.74
C PRO A 97 -1.74 7.85 -25.76
N LEU A 98 -2.15 6.74 -25.14
CA LEU A 98 -1.35 6.03 -24.14
C LEU A 98 -0.06 5.48 -24.74
N GLN A 99 1.00 5.45 -23.91
CA GLN A 99 2.25 4.81 -24.26
C GLN A 99 2.05 3.37 -24.76
N PRO A 100 2.73 2.95 -25.85
CA PRO A 100 2.53 1.64 -26.46
C PRO A 100 2.75 0.45 -25.51
N SER A 101 3.67 0.59 -24.55
CA SER A 101 3.96 -0.43 -23.54
C SER A 101 2.76 -0.74 -22.65
N LEU A 102 2.15 0.30 -22.07
CA LEU A 102 0.97 0.16 -21.20
C LEU A 102 -0.22 -0.40 -21.97
N ARG A 103 -0.42 0.08 -23.21
CA ARG A 103 -1.46 -0.42 -24.10
C ARG A 103 -1.26 -1.90 -24.43
N ALA A 104 -0.03 -2.33 -24.69
CA ALA A 104 0.26 -3.74 -24.99
C ALA A 104 -0.07 -4.65 -23.81
N ILE A 105 0.27 -4.24 -22.57
CA ILE A 105 -0.08 -5.01 -21.37
C ILE A 105 -1.60 -5.12 -21.22
N LEU A 106 -2.32 -4.00 -21.36
CA LEU A 106 -3.77 -3.98 -21.22
C LEU A 106 -4.47 -4.85 -22.28
N GLN A 107 -4.00 -4.82 -23.52
CA GLN A 107 -4.57 -5.60 -24.63
C GLN A 107 -4.29 -7.10 -24.51
N LYS A 108 -3.12 -7.47 -23.97
CA LYS A 108 -2.66 -8.86 -23.90
C LYS A 108 -3.11 -9.55 -22.62
N ASP A 109 -2.88 -8.90 -21.49
CA ASP A 109 -2.95 -9.50 -20.15
C ASP A 109 -4.03 -8.83 -19.26
N GLY A 110 -4.67 -7.75 -19.72
CA GLY A 110 -5.82 -7.12 -19.09
C GLY A 110 -5.50 -6.15 -17.95
N THR A 111 -6.55 -5.60 -17.33
CA THR A 111 -6.45 -4.62 -16.22
C THR A 111 -5.60 -5.13 -15.06
N PRO A 112 -5.83 -6.34 -14.50
CA PRO A 112 -5.10 -6.77 -13.31
C PRO A 112 -3.59 -6.89 -13.55
N ALA A 113 -3.20 -7.29 -14.76
CA ALA A 113 -1.79 -7.38 -15.14
C ALA A 113 -1.13 -6.00 -15.23
N LEU A 114 -1.83 -5.00 -15.76
CA LEU A 114 -1.34 -3.63 -15.79
C LEU A 114 -1.19 -3.05 -14.37
N ILE A 115 -2.18 -3.28 -13.49
CA ILE A 115 -2.08 -2.84 -12.08
C ILE A 115 -0.90 -3.53 -11.39
N ALA A 116 -0.71 -4.83 -11.58
CA ALA A 116 0.44 -5.55 -11.03
C ALA A 116 1.78 -5.01 -11.58
N TYR A 117 1.84 -4.70 -12.88
CA TYR A 117 3.01 -4.10 -13.51
C TYR A 117 3.34 -2.73 -12.90
N LEU A 118 2.35 -1.84 -12.75
CA LEU A 118 2.53 -0.52 -12.14
C LEU A 118 2.98 -0.63 -10.68
N ARG A 119 2.38 -1.55 -9.93
CA ARG A 119 2.73 -1.82 -8.54
C ARG A 119 4.17 -2.28 -8.39
N ASP A 120 4.58 -3.28 -9.17
CA ASP A 120 5.88 -3.92 -9.01
C ASP A 120 7.01 -3.09 -9.64
N SER A 121 6.68 -2.19 -10.58
CA SER A 121 7.62 -1.24 -11.21
C SER A 121 7.67 0.12 -10.52
N CYS A 122 6.89 0.33 -9.46
CA CYS A 122 6.84 1.61 -8.75
C CYS A 122 8.22 1.91 -8.11
N PRO A 123 8.79 3.12 -8.30
CA PRO A 123 10.04 3.50 -7.66
C PRO A 123 9.95 3.36 -6.14
N VAL A 124 11.00 2.80 -5.53
CA VAL A 124 11.07 2.70 -4.07
C VAL A 124 11.15 4.12 -3.49
N PRO A 125 10.21 4.52 -2.62
CA PRO A 125 10.25 5.84 -2.01
C PRO A 125 11.44 5.96 -1.05
N ALA A 126 11.78 7.19 -0.67
CA ALA A 126 12.76 7.41 0.38
C ALA A 126 12.33 6.70 1.68
N PRO A 127 13.29 6.20 2.49
CA PRO A 127 12.96 5.58 3.75
C PRO A 127 12.19 6.58 4.66
N PRO A 128 11.28 6.09 5.51
CA PRO A 128 10.59 6.94 6.45
C PRO A 128 11.58 7.62 7.42
N PRO A 129 11.24 8.79 7.98
CA PRO A 129 12.07 9.44 8.98
C PRO A 129 12.26 8.53 10.20
N GLU A 130 13.40 8.68 10.87
CA GLU A 130 13.70 7.94 12.10
C GLU A 130 12.64 8.17 13.17
N ARG A 131 12.32 7.11 13.93
CA ARG A 131 11.36 7.20 15.03
C ARG A 131 11.95 8.03 16.15
N GLN A 132 11.17 8.98 16.65
CA GLN A 132 11.59 9.87 17.74
C GLN A 132 11.27 9.23 19.09
N TRP A 133 12.28 9.15 19.95
CA TRP A 133 12.10 8.76 21.35
C TRP A 133 11.28 9.83 22.09
N ARG A 134 10.27 9.39 22.84
CA ARG A 134 9.47 10.26 23.69
C ARG A 134 9.77 9.95 25.15
N VAL A 135 10.31 10.94 25.83
CA VAL A 135 10.54 10.89 27.28
C VAL A 135 9.21 11.16 27.98
N LEU A 136 8.71 10.17 28.72
CA LEU A 136 7.42 10.25 29.43
C LEU A 136 7.58 10.58 30.91
N LEU A 137 8.73 10.23 31.50
CA LEU A 137 9.08 10.44 32.89
C LEU A 137 10.41 11.20 32.96
N PRO A 138 10.68 11.96 34.03
CA PRO A 138 11.96 12.65 34.21
C PRO A 138 13.14 11.68 34.16
N ASP A 139 14.26 12.13 33.59
CA ASP A 139 15.48 11.33 33.34
C ASP A 139 16.27 10.95 34.61
N ASP A 140 15.82 11.35 35.81
CA ASP A 140 16.46 11.00 37.08
C ASP A 140 15.67 9.86 37.77
N PRO A 141 15.93 8.59 37.41
CA PRO A 141 15.52 7.48 38.24
C PRO A 141 16.10 7.63 39.66
N GLU A 142 15.37 7.17 40.67
CA GLU A 142 15.90 7.14 42.03
C GLU A 142 17.22 6.33 42.06
N PRO A 143 18.21 6.73 42.87
CA PRO A 143 19.49 6.02 42.97
C PRO A 143 19.29 4.53 43.25
N GLY A 144 19.78 3.68 42.34
CA GLY A 144 19.62 2.22 42.42
C GLY A 144 18.46 1.65 41.59
N THR A 145 17.71 2.48 40.86
CA THR A 145 16.71 1.98 39.90
C THR A 145 17.41 1.42 38.67
N GLU A 146 17.19 0.15 38.38
CA GLU A 146 17.61 -0.49 37.13
C GLU A 146 16.58 -0.22 36.03
N THR A 147 17.06 0.09 34.83
CA THR A 147 16.22 0.30 33.65
C THR A 147 16.53 -0.77 32.60
N PHE A 148 15.50 -1.24 31.91
CA PHE A 148 15.64 -2.12 30.76
C PHE A 148 14.65 -1.68 29.67
N SER A 149 14.89 -2.18 28.46
CA SER A 149 14.14 -1.89 27.26
C SER A 149 13.41 -3.14 26.76
N VAL A 150 12.22 -2.93 26.19
CA VAL A 150 11.38 -4.02 25.66
C VAL A 150 10.91 -3.66 24.26
N LEU A 151 11.13 -4.57 23.32
CA LEU A 151 10.57 -4.52 21.97
C LEU A 151 9.43 -5.54 21.87
N CYS A 152 8.22 -5.07 21.56
CA CYS A 152 7.11 -5.93 21.17
C CYS A 152 6.79 -5.71 19.68
N TYR A 153 6.91 -6.77 18.87
CA TYR A 153 6.76 -6.65 17.42
C TYR A 153 6.02 -7.83 16.79
N ASN A 154 4.88 -7.56 16.15
CA ASN A 154 4.21 -8.51 15.28
C ASN A 154 4.84 -8.44 13.89
N ILE A 155 5.48 -9.53 13.46
CA ILE A 155 6.32 -9.54 12.27
C ILE A 155 5.59 -10.00 10.99
N LEU A 156 4.29 -10.32 11.09
CA LEU A 156 3.45 -10.82 10.01
C LEU A 156 4.08 -12.04 9.30
N CYS A 157 3.74 -13.26 9.73
CA CYS A 157 4.33 -14.45 9.14
C CYS A 157 4.00 -14.60 7.64
N GLU A 158 4.82 -15.36 6.92
CA GLU A 158 4.67 -15.56 5.48
C GLU A 158 3.26 -16.02 5.09
N LYS A 159 2.68 -16.91 5.90
CA LYS A 159 1.32 -17.44 5.67
C LYS A 159 0.24 -16.36 5.62
N TYR A 160 0.38 -15.26 6.38
CA TYR A 160 -0.64 -14.20 6.44
C TYR A 160 -0.33 -13.02 5.51
N ALA A 161 0.91 -12.86 5.06
CA ALA A 161 1.33 -11.84 4.10
C ALA A 161 0.91 -12.17 2.65
N THR A 162 -0.39 -12.32 2.42
CA THR A 162 -0.95 -12.69 1.10
C THR A 162 -1.22 -11.46 0.24
N SER A 163 -1.10 -11.61 -1.08
CA SER A 163 -1.46 -10.56 -2.05
C SER A 163 -2.95 -10.20 -2.01
N THR A 164 -3.81 -11.06 -1.47
CA THR A 164 -5.22 -10.74 -1.27
C THR A 164 -5.42 -9.71 -0.16
N MET A 165 -4.68 -9.81 0.94
CA MET A 165 -4.78 -8.85 2.06
C MET A 165 -3.91 -7.60 1.84
N TYR A 166 -2.76 -7.77 1.19
CA TYR A 166 -1.76 -6.74 0.97
C TYR A 166 -1.53 -6.47 -0.52
N GLY A 167 -2.61 -6.44 -1.31
CA GLY A 167 -2.52 -6.36 -2.78
C GLY A 167 -1.91 -5.07 -3.32
N TYR A 168 -1.87 -4.03 -2.48
CA TYR A 168 -1.21 -2.76 -2.72
C TYR A 168 0.32 -2.83 -2.57
N THR A 169 0.86 -3.85 -1.92
CA THR A 169 2.29 -4.02 -1.71
C THR A 169 2.94 -4.70 -2.91
N PRO A 170 4.04 -4.17 -3.46
CA PRO A 170 4.78 -4.83 -4.51
C PRO A 170 5.12 -6.28 -4.16
N SER A 171 5.02 -7.18 -5.14
CA SER A 171 5.18 -8.62 -4.90
C SER A 171 6.53 -8.99 -4.28
N TRP A 172 7.60 -8.30 -4.71
CA TRP A 172 8.94 -8.46 -4.16
C TRP A 172 9.05 -7.96 -2.71
N ALA A 173 8.33 -6.89 -2.35
CA ALA A 173 8.36 -6.31 -1.01
C ALA A 173 7.55 -7.15 0.00
N LEU A 174 6.52 -7.86 -0.47
CA LEU A 174 5.71 -8.77 0.34
C LEU A 174 6.41 -10.13 0.58
N ASN A 175 7.35 -10.49 -0.28
CA ASN A 175 8.08 -11.76 -0.21
C ASN A 175 8.81 -11.92 1.14
N TRP A 176 8.70 -13.09 1.75
CA TRP A 176 9.31 -13.36 3.06
C TRP A 176 10.83 -13.24 3.06
N ALA A 177 11.51 -13.65 1.99
CA ALA A 177 12.96 -13.55 1.87
C ALA A 177 13.44 -12.09 1.93
N TYR A 178 12.64 -11.15 1.43
CA TYR A 178 12.90 -9.73 1.53
C TYR A 178 12.54 -9.18 2.92
N ARG A 179 11.33 -9.49 3.41
CA ARG A 179 10.83 -8.94 4.69
C ARG A 179 11.63 -9.38 5.90
N LYS A 180 12.04 -10.65 5.98
CA LYS A 180 12.73 -11.18 7.17
C LYS A 180 14.06 -10.47 7.47
N GLU A 181 14.77 -10.03 6.42
CA GLU A 181 16.03 -9.28 6.56
C GLU A 181 15.77 -7.90 7.15
N LEU A 182 14.72 -7.20 6.68
CA LEU A 182 14.31 -5.91 7.23
C LEU A 182 13.82 -6.02 8.67
N ILE A 183 13.03 -7.04 8.98
CA ILE A 183 12.52 -7.31 10.33
C ILE A 183 13.69 -7.55 11.29
N LEU A 184 14.66 -8.37 10.90
CA LEU A 184 15.84 -8.63 11.73
C LEU A 184 16.67 -7.36 11.94
N ALA A 185 16.93 -6.59 10.87
CA ALA A 185 17.65 -5.34 10.96
C ALA A 185 16.96 -4.33 11.89
N GLU A 186 15.62 -4.24 11.82
CA GLU A 186 14.84 -3.37 12.71
C GLU A 186 14.95 -3.82 14.17
N ILE A 187 14.83 -5.13 14.45
CA ILE A 187 15.00 -5.68 15.80
C ILE A 187 16.40 -5.36 16.36
N GLN A 188 17.44 -5.59 15.56
CA GLN A 188 18.83 -5.34 15.96
C GLN A 188 19.12 -3.85 16.17
N ASN A 189 18.53 -2.98 15.35
CA ASN A 189 18.72 -1.53 15.46
C ASN A 189 18.12 -0.94 16.74
N TYR A 190 17.01 -1.50 17.25
CA TYR A 190 16.49 -1.08 18.55
C TYR A 190 17.35 -1.54 19.73
N GLY A 191 18.03 -2.68 19.61
CA GLY A 191 18.91 -3.20 20.64
C GLY A 191 18.23 -3.41 22.00
N ALA A 192 16.95 -3.79 22.00
CA ALA A 192 16.16 -3.90 23.23
C ALA A 192 16.54 -5.14 24.07
N ASP A 193 16.66 -4.99 25.39
CA ASP A 193 17.07 -6.07 26.30
C ASP A 193 16.14 -7.30 26.22
N PHE A 194 14.83 -7.06 26.07
CA PHE A 194 13.83 -8.10 25.87
C PHE A 194 13.08 -7.90 24.55
N ILE A 195 13.00 -8.97 23.76
CA ILE A 195 12.31 -8.97 22.47
C ILE A 195 11.15 -9.97 22.51
N CYS A 196 9.94 -9.48 22.29
CA CYS A 196 8.72 -10.27 22.18
C CYS A 196 8.18 -10.20 20.74
N LEU A 197 8.33 -11.29 20.00
CA LEU A 197 7.83 -11.40 18.63
C LEU A 197 6.48 -12.13 18.56
N GLN A 198 5.55 -11.61 17.77
CA GLN A 198 4.29 -12.27 17.44
C GLN A 198 4.26 -12.67 15.96
N GLU A 199 3.45 -13.69 15.64
CA GLU A 199 3.36 -14.26 14.29
C GLU A 199 4.73 -14.73 13.76
N VAL A 200 5.44 -15.51 14.57
CA VAL A 200 6.66 -16.19 14.14
C VAL A 200 6.33 -17.64 13.83
N ASP A 201 6.66 -18.09 12.62
CA ASP A 201 6.58 -19.50 12.26
C ASP A 201 7.70 -20.30 12.95
N VAL A 202 7.42 -21.54 13.35
CA VAL A 202 8.35 -22.39 14.13
C VAL A 202 9.70 -22.52 13.44
N ALA A 203 9.70 -22.84 12.14
CA ALA A 203 10.93 -22.96 11.35
C ALA A 203 11.71 -21.64 11.29
N GLN A 204 11.02 -20.50 11.20
CA GLN A 204 11.69 -19.19 11.16
C GLN A 204 12.28 -18.82 12.52
N TYR A 205 11.62 -19.19 13.61
CA TYR A 205 12.18 -19.02 14.95
C TYR A 205 13.48 -19.84 15.10
N GLU A 206 13.44 -21.14 14.82
CA GLU A 206 14.57 -22.05 15.06
C GLU A 206 15.72 -21.81 14.07
N ASP A 207 15.42 -21.64 12.79
CA ASP A 207 16.44 -21.61 11.75
C ASP A 207 17.00 -20.23 11.45
N TYR A 208 16.27 -19.17 11.80
CA TYR A 208 16.66 -17.80 11.47
C TYR A 208 16.80 -16.93 12.71
N PHE A 209 15.71 -16.60 13.40
CA PHE A 209 15.74 -15.61 14.48
C PHE A 209 16.60 -16.04 15.68
N LEU A 210 16.46 -17.29 16.15
CA LEU A 210 17.23 -17.78 17.30
C LEU A 210 18.74 -17.77 17.02
N LYS A 211 19.16 -18.19 15.81
CA LYS A 211 20.58 -18.19 15.41
C LYS A 211 21.10 -16.76 15.29
N LYS A 212 20.38 -15.88 14.59
CA LYS A 212 20.79 -14.51 14.32
C LYS A 212 20.78 -13.59 15.54
N LEU A 213 19.80 -13.74 16.41
CA LEU A 213 19.79 -13.01 17.69
C LEU A 213 20.77 -13.63 18.68
N GLY A 214 21.02 -14.95 18.60
CA GLY A 214 22.08 -15.61 19.37
C GLY A 214 23.49 -15.07 19.08
N GLU A 215 23.78 -14.73 17.81
CA GLU A 215 25.01 -14.03 17.42
C GLU A 215 25.17 -12.66 18.14
N ALA A 216 24.04 -12.04 18.52
CA ALA A 216 23.99 -10.78 19.26
C ALA A 216 23.85 -10.97 20.79
N GLY A 217 24.01 -12.20 21.30
CA GLY A 217 23.99 -12.51 22.74
C GLY A 217 22.61 -12.81 23.33
N TYR A 218 21.55 -12.88 22.51
CA TYR A 218 20.22 -13.21 23.00
C TYR A 218 20.03 -14.73 23.16
N SER A 219 19.31 -15.12 24.21
CA SER A 219 18.69 -16.44 24.33
C SER A 219 17.19 -16.32 24.12
N GLY A 220 16.56 -17.31 23.46
CA GLY A 220 15.14 -17.28 23.14
C GLY A 220 14.36 -18.46 23.73
N VAL A 221 13.07 -18.24 23.95
CA VAL A 221 12.07 -19.29 24.17
C VAL A 221 10.91 -19.07 23.20
N PHE A 222 10.33 -20.15 22.68
CA PHE A 222 9.22 -20.08 21.75
C PHE A 222 8.11 -21.05 22.14
N SER A 223 6.87 -20.57 22.02
CA SER A 223 5.67 -21.37 22.28
C SER A 223 4.73 -21.25 21.08
N PRO A 224 4.61 -22.29 20.24
CA PRO A 224 3.70 -22.26 19.10
C PRO A 224 2.25 -22.31 19.58
N LYS A 225 1.33 -21.70 18.82
CA LYS A 225 -0.10 -21.88 19.05
C LYS A 225 -0.45 -23.36 18.87
N SER A 226 -1.12 -23.95 19.86
CA SER A 226 -1.63 -25.32 19.79
C SER A 226 -2.56 -25.48 18.57
N ARG A 227 -2.32 -26.50 17.74
CA ARG A 227 -3.28 -26.91 16.70
C ARG A 227 -4.51 -27.43 17.43
N LYS A 228 -5.57 -26.61 17.57
CA LYS A 228 -6.91 -27.18 17.75
C LYS A 228 -7.21 -27.95 16.47
N SER A 229 -7.28 -29.27 16.59
CA SER A 229 -7.86 -30.15 15.58
C SER A 229 -9.21 -29.58 15.16
N ALA A 230 -9.29 -29.15 13.90
CA ALA A 230 -10.56 -28.92 13.22
C ALA A 230 -11.03 -30.25 12.62
#